data_AF-A0A973BXC9-F1
#
_entry.id   AF-A0A973BXC9-F1
#
_cell.length_a   1.000
_cell.length_b   1.000
_cell.length_c   1.000
_cell.angle_alpha   90.00
_cell.angle_beta   90.00
_cell.angle_gamma   90.00
#
_symmetry.space_group_name_H-M   'P 1'
#
loop_
_entity.id
_entity.type
_entity.pdbx_description
1 polymer ?
#
loop_
_entity_poly.entity_id
_entity_poly.type
_entity_poly.pdbx_seq_one_letter_code
_entity_poly.pdbx_strand_id
1 'polypeptide(L)'
;MAQFFKPQKRGKAVSKTLKAQVSGLDHQARAVVRGFDKQAGRKPQTRFIIGALPGEVIQYKTTGKHSGTLERILEPSADRRDAPCKYYEQCGGCDFQHVDESYQLRHKQQVVEELFQKFGVFDAATESLPWQAPLVSEPTRYRRRVRLATRWLGKEQKLLIGFREAQSHQIVPVEDCLVAEERLLQAVNRLYPVLNTSSIATKLGHLEAIHTNKPVILLRITDSLPKDVIQSLENWQTEQNIDIWLQSDNELTPLNNASLPFDTSIDGDKLYFQPGDFLQVNGGINERMVQQAIDWLAPEKTQRVYDFFAGIGNFSIPLARRAKSVLAVEGVYRMAEQTRNNAETNSLTNLSSLAAELNDITASELGEPADLWCLDPARPGAEGVMTLLKKLKPEQRPKRIVYVSCAPDTLARDVATIVGLKSNKKTSDYRISKLCTVDMFPQTHHIETMVCLERAS
;
A
#
# COMPACT_ATOMS: atom_id res chain seq x y z
N MET A 1 28.82 -36.78 -21.56
CA MET A 1 29.61 -36.27 -20.41
C MET A 1 28.67 -35.54 -19.47
N ALA A 2 28.31 -36.17 -18.35
CA ALA A 2 27.43 -35.56 -17.35
C ALA A 2 28.19 -34.45 -16.61
N GLN A 3 27.71 -33.21 -16.69
CA GLN A 3 28.23 -32.11 -15.87
C GLN A 3 27.70 -32.27 -14.44
N PHE A 4 28.57 -32.71 -13.54
CA PHE A 4 28.30 -32.72 -12.12
C PHE A 4 28.29 -31.28 -11.58
N PHE A 5 27.10 -30.79 -11.21
CA PHE A 5 26.94 -29.55 -10.46
C PHE A 5 27.62 -29.70 -9.09
N LYS A 6 28.74 -29.02 -8.88
CA LYS A 6 29.37 -28.89 -7.57
C LYS A 6 28.72 -27.73 -6.81
N PRO A 7 28.01 -27.96 -5.70
CA PRO A 7 27.50 -26.88 -4.88
C PRO A 7 28.66 -26.05 -4.33
N GLN A 8 28.69 -24.76 -4.61
CA GLN A 8 29.60 -23.83 -3.95
C GLN A 8 29.30 -23.85 -2.44
N LYS A 9 30.31 -24.22 -1.64
CA LYS A 9 30.25 -24.06 -0.18
C LYS A 9 30.00 -22.58 0.12
N ARG A 10 28.78 -22.24 0.57
CA ARG A 10 28.52 -20.96 1.25
C ARG A 10 29.41 -20.93 2.49
N GLY A 11 30.47 -20.13 2.44
CA GLY A 11 31.28 -19.86 3.63
C GLY A 11 30.37 -19.32 4.73
N LYS A 12 30.46 -19.86 5.96
CA LYS A 12 29.81 -19.28 7.12
C LYS A 12 30.29 -17.84 7.25
N ALA A 13 29.40 -16.87 7.01
CA ALA A 13 29.71 -15.48 7.27
C ALA A 13 30.03 -15.35 8.75
N VAL A 14 31.28 -15.01 9.08
CA VAL A 14 31.65 -14.70 10.45
C VAL A 14 30.89 -13.43 10.82
N SER A 15 29.88 -13.60 11.66
CA SER A 15 29.15 -12.53 12.33
C SER A 15 30.14 -11.70 13.13
N LYS A 16 30.66 -10.63 12.54
CA LYS A 16 31.43 -9.62 13.28
C LYS A 16 30.44 -8.57 13.78
N THR A 17 30.46 -8.37 15.08
CA THR A 17 29.82 -7.21 15.71
C THR A 17 30.68 -5.98 15.44
N LEU A 18 30.06 -4.93 14.93
CA LEU A 18 30.71 -3.69 14.52
C LEU A 18 30.04 -2.50 15.21
N LYS A 19 30.82 -1.45 15.46
CA LYS A 19 30.34 -0.15 15.93
C LYS A 19 30.40 0.86 14.79
N ALA A 20 29.35 1.67 14.63
CA ALA A 20 29.36 2.77 13.66
C ALA A 20 28.37 3.86 14.03
N GLN A 21 28.57 5.05 13.47
CA GLN A 21 27.58 6.13 13.48
C GLN A 21 26.67 6.01 12.24
N VAL A 22 25.37 6.24 12.43
CA VAL A 22 24.38 6.23 11.35
C VAL A 22 24.43 7.55 10.59
N SER A 23 24.53 7.46 9.26
CA SER A 23 24.69 8.63 8.38
C SER A 23 23.37 9.22 7.87
N GLY A 24 22.30 8.44 7.88
CA GLY A 24 21.02 8.79 7.29
C GLY A 24 20.07 7.60 7.28
N LEU A 25 18.89 7.80 6.71
CA LEU A 25 17.90 6.76 6.46
C LEU A 25 17.72 6.59 4.96
N ASP A 26 17.36 5.39 4.52
CA ASP A 26 16.87 5.19 3.15
C ASP A 26 15.34 5.35 3.08
N HIS A 27 14.78 5.19 1.87
CA HIS A 27 13.32 5.26 1.62
C HIS A 27 12.51 4.18 2.35
N GLN A 28 13.16 3.16 2.93
CA GLN A 28 12.53 2.11 3.74
C GLN A 28 12.75 2.35 5.24
N ALA A 29 13.14 3.57 5.63
CA ALA A 29 13.47 3.96 6.99
C ALA A 29 14.57 3.07 7.63
N ARG A 30 15.48 2.51 6.83
CA ARG A 30 16.63 1.75 7.33
C ARG A 30 17.82 2.68 7.49
N ALA A 31 18.47 2.60 8.64
CA ALA A 31 19.74 3.27 8.90
C ALA A 31 20.80 2.90 7.86
N VAL A 32 21.37 3.92 7.25
CA VAL A 32 22.50 3.82 6.34
C VAL A 32 23.78 4.01 7.15
N VAL A 33 24.54 2.93 7.28
CA VAL A 33 25.88 2.94 7.88
C VAL A 33 26.92 2.82 6.78
N ARG A 34 27.89 3.73 6.79
CA ARG A 34 29.04 3.72 5.88
C ARG A 34 30.27 3.31 6.68
N GLY A 35 30.65 2.03 6.61
CA GLY A 35 31.79 1.50 7.35
C GLY A 35 33.11 1.89 6.69
N PHE A 36 34.05 2.44 7.48
CA PHE A 36 35.48 2.50 7.13
C PHE A 36 36.21 1.38 7.88
N ASP A 37 36.56 0.30 7.19
CA ASP A 37 37.48 -0.70 7.75
C ASP A 37 38.92 -0.22 7.56
N LYS A 38 39.38 0.64 8.48
CA LYS A 38 40.74 1.22 8.45
C LYS A 38 41.85 0.17 8.50
N GLN A 39 41.58 -1.06 8.96
CA GLN A 39 42.59 -2.11 9.11
C GLN A 39 42.74 -3.02 7.87
N ALA A 40 41.90 -2.89 6.84
CA ALA A 40 41.86 -3.87 5.74
C ALA A 40 42.09 -3.32 4.32
N GLY A 41 42.37 -2.03 4.12
CA GLY A 41 42.52 -1.45 2.78
C GLY A 41 41.31 -1.70 1.86
N ARG A 42 40.15 -2.01 2.44
CA ARG A 42 38.92 -2.39 1.73
C ARG A 42 38.06 -1.16 1.48
N LYS A 43 37.42 -1.13 0.30
CA LYS A 43 36.44 -0.10 -0.08
C LYS A 43 35.37 0.08 1.02
N PRO A 44 34.92 1.32 1.28
CA PRO A 44 33.83 1.57 2.22
C PRO A 44 32.61 0.75 1.83
N GLN A 45 32.00 0.07 2.81
CA GLN A 45 30.82 -0.76 2.59
C GLN A 45 29.61 -0.09 3.23
N THR A 46 28.59 0.16 2.41
CA THR A 46 27.27 0.61 2.88
C THR A 46 26.45 -0.58 3.37
N ARG A 47 25.86 -0.43 4.55
CA ARG A 47 24.97 -1.40 5.18
C ARG A 47 23.67 -0.74 5.62
N PHE A 48 22.57 -1.48 5.51
CA PHE A 48 21.23 -1.07 5.91
C PHE A 48 20.84 -1.81 7.18
N ILE A 49 20.38 -1.08 8.19
CA ILE A 49 20.06 -1.59 9.53
C ILE A 49 18.68 -1.05 9.93
N ILE A 50 17.76 -1.92 10.33
CA ILE A 50 16.42 -1.52 10.78
C ILE A 50 16.50 -1.05 12.25
N GLY A 51 15.71 -0.04 12.61
CA GLY A 51 15.50 0.38 14.00
C GLY A 51 16.51 1.38 14.57
N ALA A 52 17.40 1.91 13.74
CA ALA A 52 18.38 2.94 14.11
C ALA A 52 18.14 4.25 13.34
N LEU A 53 18.56 5.37 13.91
CA LEU A 53 18.29 6.73 13.41
C LEU A 53 19.57 7.48 13.05
N PRO A 54 19.50 8.50 12.18
CA PRO A 54 20.64 9.37 11.87
C PRO A 54 21.25 9.98 13.12
N GLY A 55 22.58 10.07 13.15
CA GLY A 55 23.34 10.60 14.28
C GLY A 55 23.65 9.57 15.37
N GLU A 56 22.88 8.48 15.47
CA GLU A 56 23.08 7.46 16.50
C GLU A 56 24.39 6.72 16.35
N VAL A 57 24.99 6.37 17.49
CA VAL A 57 26.10 5.42 17.54
C VAL A 57 25.56 4.06 17.94
N ILE A 58 25.71 3.07 17.06
CA ILE A 58 25.11 1.75 17.21
C ILE A 58 26.15 0.64 17.16
N GLN A 59 25.79 -0.48 17.78
CA GLN A 59 26.43 -1.77 17.66
C GLN A 59 25.52 -2.68 16.84
N TYR A 60 26.06 -3.32 15.80
CA TYR A 60 25.29 -4.16 14.89
C TYR A 60 26.09 -5.36 14.41
N LYS A 61 25.37 -6.40 14.01
CA LYS A 61 25.91 -7.65 13.48
C LYS A 61 25.67 -7.77 11.99
N THR A 62 26.70 -8.13 11.23
CA THR A 62 26.56 -8.31 9.78
C THR A 62 25.75 -9.58 9.46
N THR A 63 24.67 -9.45 8.70
CA THR A 63 23.79 -10.57 8.28
C THR A 63 23.78 -10.80 6.76
N GLY A 64 24.50 -9.96 6.01
CA GLY A 64 24.70 -10.12 4.57
C GLY A 64 25.76 -9.16 4.02
N LYS A 65 25.84 -9.05 2.69
CA LYS A 65 26.75 -8.10 2.02
C LYS A 65 26.37 -6.64 2.32
N HIS A 66 25.06 -6.34 2.29
CA HIS A 66 24.51 -4.99 2.44
C HIS A 66 23.59 -4.83 3.66
N SER A 67 23.47 -5.86 4.50
CA SER A 67 22.53 -5.87 5.62
C SER A 67 23.24 -6.09 6.95
N GLY A 68 22.65 -5.54 8.02
CA GLY A 68 23.02 -5.81 9.40
C GLY A 68 21.80 -5.83 10.31
N THR A 69 21.94 -6.49 11.44
CA THR A 69 20.94 -6.52 12.52
C THR A 69 21.44 -5.65 13.67
N LEU A 70 20.62 -4.71 14.11
CA LEU A 70 20.91 -3.88 15.28
C LEU A 70 21.04 -4.77 16.51
N GLU A 71 22.12 -4.60 17.28
CA GLU A 71 22.31 -5.29 18.56
C GLU A 71 22.08 -4.33 19.74
N ARG A 72 22.57 -3.08 19.62
CA ARG A 72 22.43 -2.09 20.68
C ARG A 72 22.59 -0.67 20.15
N ILE A 73 21.84 0.26 20.72
CA ILE A 73 22.08 1.70 20.56
C ILE A 73 22.97 2.15 21.73
N LEU A 74 24.11 2.77 21.42
CA LEU A 74 25.10 3.24 22.39
C LEU A 74 24.89 4.72 22.73
N GLU A 75 24.59 5.52 21.71
CA GLU A 75 24.25 6.95 21.83
C GLU A 75 22.97 7.19 21.03
N PRO A 76 21.81 7.32 21.69
CA PRO A 76 20.52 7.50 21.01
C PRO A 76 20.35 8.93 20.46
N SER A 77 19.54 9.07 19.42
CA SER A 77 19.14 10.38 18.88
C SER A 77 18.16 11.07 19.83
N ALA A 78 18.16 12.41 19.83
CA ALA A 78 17.14 13.20 20.52
C ALA A 78 15.73 12.99 19.96
N ASP A 79 15.61 12.58 18.68
CA ASP A 79 14.32 12.27 18.04
C ASP A 79 13.80 10.87 18.40
N ARG A 80 14.60 10.03 19.08
CA ARG A 80 14.20 8.67 19.45
C ARG A 80 13.15 8.72 20.56
N ARG A 81 12.14 7.87 20.43
CA ARG A 81 11.23 7.50 21.51
C ARG A 81 11.15 5.99 21.70
N ASP A 82 10.59 5.56 22.81
CA ASP A 82 10.16 4.17 23.00
C ASP A 82 8.96 3.87 22.10
N ALA A 83 9.00 2.72 21.42
CA ALA A 83 7.91 2.29 20.56
C ALA A 83 6.69 1.89 21.44
N PRO A 84 5.49 2.46 21.22
CA PRO A 84 4.33 2.20 22.06
C PRO A 84 3.75 0.78 21.90
N CYS A 85 3.99 0.09 20.78
CA CYS A 85 3.49 -1.27 20.58
C CYS A 85 4.40 -2.30 21.26
N LYS A 86 3.83 -3.09 22.19
CA LYS A 86 4.54 -4.20 22.87
C LYS A 86 5.11 -5.28 21.93
N TYR A 87 4.63 -5.35 20.68
CA TYR A 87 5.09 -6.31 19.68
C TYR A 87 6.14 -5.74 18.72
N TYR A 88 6.50 -4.46 18.83
CA TYR A 88 7.27 -3.71 17.83
C TYR A 88 8.62 -4.38 17.48
N GLU A 89 9.34 -4.87 18.47
CA GLU A 89 10.66 -5.48 18.27
C GLU A 89 10.62 -6.82 17.49
N GLN A 90 9.45 -7.45 17.38
CA GLN A 90 9.29 -8.77 16.75
C GLN A 90 8.42 -8.71 15.49
N CYS A 91 7.30 -8.00 15.55
CA CYS A 91 6.31 -7.93 14.48
C CYS A 91 6.84 -7.14 13.27
N GLY A 92 6.76 -7.72 12.07
CA GLY A 92 7.17 -7.06 10.84
C GLY A 92 6.17 -6.04 10.27
N GLY A 93 5.15 -5.66 11.03
CA GLY A 93 4.07 -4.79 10.56
C GLY A 93 4.34 -3.28 10.66
N CYS A 94 5.13 -2.85 11.64
CA CYS A 94 5.53 -1.46 11.83
C CYS A 94 7.04 -1.40 12.03
N ASP A 95 7.70 -0.42 11.42
CA ASP A 95 9.16 -0.26 11.45
C ASP A 95 9.61 1.16 11.78
N PHE A 96 8.67 2.06 12.11
CA PHE A 96 8.97 3.47 12.35
C PHE A 96 8.45 4.01 13.69
N GLN A 97 7.99 3.15 14.61
CA GLN A 97 7.44 3.58 15.91
C GLN A 97 8.46 4.17 16.87
N HIS A 98 9.75 3.95 16.62
CA HIS A 98 10.87 4.41 17.46
C HIS A 98 11.20 5.91 17.29
N VAL A 99 10.39 6.64 16.52
CA VAL A 99 10.39 8.11 16.39
C VAL A 99 8.95 8.62 16.43
N ASP A 100 8.79 9.90 16.76
CA ASP A 100 7.49 10.56 16.70
C ASP A 100 7.00 10.76 15.25
N GLU A 101 5.70 10.97 15.13
CA GLU A 101 4.98 11.10 13.86
C GLU A 101 5.45 12.32 13.05
N SER A 102 5.91 13.39 13.71
CA SER A 102 6.42 14.58 13.04
C SER A 102 7.72 14.29 12.30
N TYR A 103 8.62 13.49 12.92
CA TYR A 103 9.85 13.03 12.29
C TYR A 103 9.53 12.11 11.11
N GLN A 104 8.60 11.16 11.30
CA GLN A 104 8.18 10.24 10.24
C GLN A 104 7.72 11.02 9.00
N LEU A 105 6.84 12.01 9.18
CA LEU A 105 6.31 12.84 8.10
C LEU A 105 7.42 13.63 7.38
N ARG A 106 8.32 14.29 8.13
CA ARG A 106 9.46 15.03 7.54
C ARG A 106 10.35 14.11 6.72
N HIS A 107 10.69 12.92 7.25
CA HIS A 107 11.50 11.93 6.53
C HIS A 107 10.82 11.48 5.24
N LYS A 108 9.51 11.19 5.29
CA LYS A 108 8.74 10.78 4.10
C LYS A 108 8.74 11.87 3.01
N GLN A 109 8.56 13.13 3.38
CA GLN A 109 8.63 14.26 2.43
C GLN A 109 10.03 14.43 1.83
N GLN A 110 11.07 14.35 2.66
CA GLN A 110 12.47 14.40 2.21
C GLN A 110 12.77 13.30 1.18
N VAL A 111 12.31 12.07 1.40
CA VAL A 111 12.51 10.96 0.45
C VAL A 111 11.86 11.25 -0.90
N VAL A 112 10.65 11.82 -0.93
CA VAL A 112 9.98 12.22 -2.18
C VAL A 112 10.80 13.28 -2.91
N GLU A 113 11.27 14.30 -2.19
CA GLU A 113 12.08 15.38 -2.75
C GLU A 113 13.41 14.86 -3.34
N GLU A 114 14.14 14.03 -2.60
CA GLU A 114 15.39 13.41 -3.06
C GLU A 114 15.18 12.54 -4.31
N LEU A 115 14.08 11.79 -4.37
CA LEU A 115 13.75 10.99 -5.54
C LEU A 115 13.36 11.86 -6.73
N PHE A 116 12.55 12.89 -6.53
CA PHE A 116 12.16 13.82 -7.61
C PHE A 116 13.39 14.52 -8.19
N GLN A 117 14.32 14.98 -7.34
CA GLN A 117 15.58 15.57 -7.78
C GLN A 117 16.44 14.54 -8.56
N LYS A 118 16.56 13.31 -8.03
CA LYS A 118 17.35 12.24 -8.67
C LYS A 118 16.83 11.86 -10.06
N PHE A 119 15.51 11.90 -10.26
CA PHE A 119 14.88 11.61 -11.55
C PHE A 119 14.79 12.84 -12.46
N GLY A 120 15.30 14.00 -12.04
CA GLY A 120 15.30 15.22 -12.83
C GLY A 120 13.90 15.84 -13.00
N VAL A 121 13.01 15.59 -12.05
CA VAL A 121 11.65 16.16 -12.03
C VAL A 121 11.68 17.67 -11.78
N PHE A 122 12.60 18.12 -10.93
CA PHE A 122 12.84 19.53 -10.62
C PHE A 122 14.32 19.73 -10.24
N ASP A 123 14.79 20.98 -10.29
CA ASP A 123 16.12 21.37 -9.81
C ASP A 123 16.01 22.17 -8.51
N ALA A 124 16.40 21.57 -7.38
CA ALA A 124 16.37 22.19 -6.06
C ALA A 124 17.24 23.47 -5.94
N ALA A 125 18.18 23.71 -6.86
CA ALA A 125 18.95 24.95 -6.89
C ALA A 125 18.17 26.15 -7.48
N THR A 126 17.15 25.89 -8.29
CA THR A 126 16.43 26.94 -9.04
C THR A 126 14.92 26.94 -8.82
N GLU A 127 14.37 25.82 -8.33
CA GLU A 127 12.94 25.57 -8.21
C GLU A 127 12.59 25.08 -6.81
N SER A 128 11.33 25.27 -6.44
CA SER A 128 10.75 24.66 -5.24
C SER A 128 9.51 23.87 -5.65
N LEU A 129 9.30 22.73 -5.01
CA LEU A 129 8.10 21.93 -5.23
C LEU A 129 6.89 22.62 -4.59
N PRO A 130 5.71 22.61 -5.25
CA PRO A 130 4.50 23.27 -4.74
C PRO A 130 3.80 22.42 -3.67
N TRP A 131 4.50 22.21 -2.55
CA TRP A 131 4.01 21.45 -1.41
C TRP A 131 2.70 22.02 -0.86
N GLN A 132 1.71 21.17 -0.74
CA GLN A 132 0.47 21.41 0.01
C GLN A 132 0.59 20.78 1.40
N ALA A 133 -0.33 21.14 2.30
CA ALA A 133 -0.41 20.48 3.60
C ALA A 133 -0.60 18.96 3.43
N PRO A 134 0.13 18.13 4.19
CA PRO A 134 0.00 16.68 4.09
C PRO A 134 -1.33 16.19 4.65
N LEU A 135 -1.82 15.07 4.13
CA LEU A 135 -2.97 14.40 4.71
C LEU A 135 -2.52 13.55 5.90
N VAL A 136 -2.58 14.13 7.10
CA VAL A 136 -2.14 13.48 8.34
C VAL A 136 -3.25 12.61 8.93
N SER A 137 -2.89 11.39 9.34
CA SER A 137 -3.79 10.44 10.03
C SER A 137 -3.54 10.40 11.53
N GLU A 138 -4.51 9.85 12.25
CA GLU A 138 -4.25 9.37 13.60
C GLU A 138 -3.25 8.19 13.55
N PRO A 139 -2.23 8.17 14.42
CA PRO A 139 -1.17 7.17 14.36
C PRO A 139 -1.62 5.76 14.78
N THR A 140 -2.79 5.63 15.38
CA THR A 140 -3.31 4.40 15.97
C THR A 140 -4.72 4.13 15.45
N ARG A 141 -5.15 2.86 15.53
CA ARG A 141 -6.52 2.42 15.19
C ARG A 141 -7.04 2.81 13.80
N TYR A 142 -6.15 3.13 12.86
CA TYR A 142 -6.52 3.58 11.52
C TYR A 142 -6.77 2.43 10.55
N ARG A 143 -6.19 1.24 10.77
CA ARG A 143 -6.32 0.11 9.85
C ARG A 143 -7.68 -0.56 10.04
N ARG A 144 -8.51 -0.41 9.02
CA ARG A 144 -9.84 -1.02 8.91
C ARG A 144 -9.84 -2.42 8.31
N ARG A 145 -8.66 -2.93 7.95
CA ARG A 145 -8.46 -4.30 7.48
C ARG A 145 -7.13 -4.85 7.99
N VAL A 146 -7.14 -6.09 8.42
CA VAL A 146 -5.93 -6.85 8.79
C VAL A 146 -5.95 -8.22 8.13
N ARG A 147 -4.77 -8.70 7.74
CA ARG A 147 -4.53 -10.07 7.29
C ARG A 147 -3.55 -10.73 8.25
N LEU A 148 -4.01 -11.78 8.91
CA LEU A 148 -3.29 -12.49 9.96
C LEU A 148 -2.87 -13.86 9.46
N ALA A 149 -1.58 -14.17 9.59
CA ALA A 149 -1.04 -15.48 9.32
C ALA A 149 -1.49 -16.48 10.39
N THR A 150 -1.71 -17.72 9.99
CA THR A 150 -2.13 -18.81 10.87
C THR A 150 -1.15 -19.97 10.81
N ARG A 151 -0.96 -20.67 11.94
CA ARG A 151 -0.17 -21.91 12.00
C ARG A 151 -0.66 -22.82 13.10
N TRP A 152 -1.00 -24.05 12.73
CA TRP A 152 -1.33 -25.10 13.69
C TRP A 152 -0.07 -25.75 14.28
N LEU A 153 0.03 -25.78 15.60
CA LEU A 153 1.08 -26.46 16.36
C LEU A 153 0.52 -27.78 16.90
N GLY A 154 0.65 -28.86 16.10
CA GLY A 154 0.02 -30.14 16.41
C GLY A 154 0.46 -30.79 17.72
N LYS A 155 1.68 -30.52 18.20
CA LYS A 155 2.15 -31.05 19.50
C LYS A 155 1.46 -30.36 20.68
N GLU A 156 1.26 -29.05 20.60
CA GLU A 156 0.61 -28.26 21.65
C GLU A 156 -0.92 -28.18 21.48
N GLN A 157 -1.47 -28.75 20.40
CA GLN A 157 -2.89 -28.61 20.01
C GLN A 157 -3.33 -27.14 20.01
N LYS A 158 -2.49 -26.27 19.45
CA LYS A 158 -2.66 -24.82 19.50
C LYS A 158 -2.52 -24.17 18.13
N LEU A 159 -3.50 -23.35 17.77
CA LEU A 159 -3.45 -22.46 16.62
C LEU A 159 -2.75 -21.16 17.01
N LEU A 160 -1.73 -20.77 16.26
CA LEU A 160 -1.19 -19.42 16.28
C LEU A 160 -1.94 -18.57 15.26
N ILE A 161 -2.33 -17.37 15.67
CA ILE A 161 -2.86 -16.32 14.81
C ILE A 161 -2.07 -15.05 15.09
N GLY A 162 -1.54 -14.40 14.05
CA GLY A 162 -0.85 -13.14 14.23
C GLY A 162 -0.16 -12.62 12.98
N PHE A 163 0.84 -11.76 13.17
CA PHE A 163 1.63 -11.21 12.06
C PHE A 163 2.95 -11.96 11.91
N ARG A 164 3.57 -11.86 10.73
CA ARG A 164 4.91 -12.40 10.51
C ARG A 164 5.95 -11.50 11.15
N GLU A 165 7.02 -12.10 11.66
CA GLU A 165 8.24 -11.37 12.03
C GLU A 165 8.86 -10.67 10.82
N ALA A 166 9.63 -9.60 11.06
CA ALA A 166 10.37 -8.92 10.01
C ALA A 166 11.31 -9.90 9.28
N GLN A 167 11.17 -10.00 7.95
CA GLN A 167 12.00 -10.87 7.10
C GLN A 167 11.99 -12.36 7.50
N SER A 168 10.90 -12.84 8.12
CA SER A 168 10.79 -14.20 8.65
C SER A 168 9.40 -14.79 8.38
N HIS A 169 9.31 -16.12 8.35
CA HIS A 169 8.04 -16.86 8.26
C HIS A 169 7.46 -17.19 9.64
N GLN A 170 8.17 -16.88 10.72
CA GLN A 170 7.66 -17.06 12.08
C GLN A 170 6.51 -16.10 12.34
N ILE A 171 5.55 -16.57 13.13
CA ILE A 171 4.35 -15.81 13.50
C ILE A 171 4.56 -15.28 14.92
N VAL A 172 4.40 -13.96 15.08
CA VAL A 172 4.23 -13.28 16.35
C VAL A 172 2.74 -13.34 16.70
N PRO A 173 2.32 -14.14 17.69
CA PRO A 173 0.92 -14.19 18.09
C PRO A 173 0.51 -12.84 18.66
N VAL A 174 -0.58 -12.27 18.13
CA VAL A 174 -1.07 -10.96 18.58
C VAL A 174 -2.52 -11.07 19.05
N GLU A 175 -2.79 -10.48 20.20
CA GLU A 175 -4.15 -10.36 20.75
C GLU A 175 -4.77 -9.01 20.37
N ASP A 176 -3.92 -8.00 20.15
CA ASP A 176 -4.30 -6.66 19.74
C ASP A 176 -3.19 -6.06 18.86
N CYS A 177 -3.54 -5.06 18.06
CA CYS A 177 -2.62 -4.34 17.20
C CYS A 177 -2.91 -2.84 17.28
N LEU A 178 -1.94 -2.07 17.79
CA LEU A 178 -2.10 -0.63 18.06
C LEU A 178 -2.60 0.17 16.85
N VAL A 179 -2.20 -0.21 15.64
CA VAL A 179 -2.58 0.47 14.40
C VAL A 179 -3.86 -0.06 13.76
N ALA A 180 -4.37 -1.20 14.21
CA ALA A 180 -5.62 -1.78 13.72
C ALA A 180 -6.80 -1.38 14.59
N GLU A 181 -7.95 -1.20 13.95
CA GLU A 181 -9.21 -1.03 14.66
C GLU A 181 -9.41 -2.17 15.67
N GLU A 182 -9.71 -1.79 16.91
CA GLU A 182 -9.78 -2.73 18.03
C GLU A 182 -10.80 -3.84 17.79
N ARG A 183 -11.95 -3.48 17.19
CA ARG A 183 -13.06 -4.40 16.91
C ARG A 183 -12.65 -5.57 16.00
N LEU A 184 -11.65 -5.39 15.13
CA LEU A 184 -11.19 -6.44 14.23
C LEU A 184 -10.53 -7.56 15.01
N LEU A 185 -9.55 -7.24 15.86
CA LEU A 185 -8.82 -8.25 16.63
C LEU A 185 -9.71 -8.84 17.73
N GLN A 186 -10.61 -8.04 18.32
CA GLN A 186 -11.61 -8.56 19.24
C GLN A 186 -12.53 -9.61 18.58
N ALA A 187 -12.96 -9.39 17.33
CA ALA A 187 -13.75 -10.37 16.58
C ALA A 187 -12.97 -11.66 16.34
N VAL A 188 -11.69 -11.55 15.95
CA VAL A 188 -10.80 -12.70 15.77
C VAL A 188 -10.61 -13.47 17.08
N ASN A 189 -10.40 -12.78 18.19
CA ASN A 189 -10.23 -13.40 19.52
C ASN A 189 -11.51 -14.13 19.96
N ARG A 190 -12.70 -13.59 19.66
CA ARG A 190 -13.98 -14.28 19.92
C ARG A 190 -14.20 -15.48 19.00
N LEU A 191 -13.65 -15.47 17.79
CA LEU A 191 -13.72 -16.60 16.86
C LEU A 191 -12.68 -17.69 17.18
N TYR A 192 -11.60 -17.34 17.88
CA TYR A 192 -10.47 -18.23 18.18
C TYR A 192 -10.88 -19.60 18.76
N PRO A 193 -11.82 -19.72 19.71
CA PRO A 193 -12.22 -21.03 20.25
C PRO A 193 -12.79 -21.98 19.19
N VAL A 194 -13.50 -21.45 18.18
CA VAL A 194 -14.03 -22.22 17.05
C VAL A 194 -12.89 -22.66 16.12
N LEU A 195 -11.92 -21.78 15.88
CA LEU A 195 -10.78 -22.05 15.00
C LEU A 195 -9.71 -22.94 15.63
N ASN A 196 -9.57 -22.95 16.96
CA ASN A 196 -8.54 -23.69 17.67
C ASN A 196 -8.87 -25.19 17.82
N THR A 197 -9.26 -25.81 16.71
CA THR A 197 -9.57 -27.23 16.59
C THR A 197 -8.84 -27.81 15.39
N SER A 198 -8.36 -29.05 15.49
CA SER A 198 -7.55 -29.67 14.42
C SER A 198 -8.32 -29.82 13.10
N SER A 199 -9.65 -29.90 13.14
CA SER A 199 -10.54 -30.05 11.98
C SER A 199 -10.55 -28.85 11.04
N ILE A 200 -10.26 -27.64 11.55
CA ILE A 200 -10.17 -26.40 10.77
C ILE A 200 -8.76 -25.80 10.78
N ALA A 201 -8.06 -25.79 11.92
CA ALA A 201 -6.77 -25.13 12.07
C ALA A 201 -5.71 -25.67 11.11
N THR A 202 -5.75 -26.96 10.80
CA THR A 202 -4.83 -27.62 9.84
C THR A 202 -5.06 -27.19 8.39
N LYS A 203 -6.25 -26.65 8.09
CA LYS A 203 -6.70 -26.24 6.75
C LYS A 203 -6.75 -24.72 6.60
N LEU A 204 -6.48 -23.96 7.66
CA LEU A 204 -6.55 -22.51 7.66
C LEU A 204 -5.19 -21.92 7.27
N GLY A 205 -5.12 -21.31 6.09
CA GLY A 205 -3.89 -20.71 5.57
C GLY A 205 -3.63 -19.30 6.12
N HIS A 206 -4.66 -18.47 6.16
CA HIS A 206 -4.66 -17.16 6.83
C HIS A 206 -6.12 -16.74 7.08
N LEU A 207 -6.31 -15.71 7.91
CA LEU A 207 -7.59 -15.00 7.93
C LEU A 207 -7.42 -13.51 7.66
N GLU A 208 -8.48 -12.90 7.17
CA GLU A 208 -8.60 -11.45 7.09
C GLU A 208 -9.81 -10.99 7.89
N ALA A 209 -9.68 -9.88 8.60
CA ALA A 209 -10.79 -9.20 9.26
C ALA A 209 -10.92 -7.80 8.64
N ILE A 210 -12.14 -7.45 8.24
CA ILE A 210 -12.44 -6.25 7.45
C ILE A 210 -13.60 -5.51 8.10
N HIS A 211 -13.40 -4.22 8.37
CA HIS A 211 -14.47 -3.31 8.74
C HIS A 211 -15.27 -2.95 7.49
N THR A 212 -16.58 -3.12 7.59
CA THR A 212 -17.57 -2.73 6.57
C THR A 212 -18.89 -2.40 7.27
N ASN A 213 -19.95 -2.13 6.50
CA ASN A 213 -21.32 -1.99 7.02
C ASN A 213 -21.76 -3.12 7.97
N LYS A 214 -21.31 -4.35 7.71
CA LYS A 214 -21.41 -5.50 8.60
C LYS A 214 -20.07 -6.25 8.57
N PRO A 215 -19.28 -6.26 9.66
CA PRO A 215 -17.91 -6.74 9.64
C PRO A 215 -17.77 -8.11 9.00
N VAL A 216 -16.67 -8.31 8.27
CA VAL A 216 -16.41 -9.56 7.54
C VAL A 216 -15.14 -10.22 8.06
N ILE A 217 -15.19 -11.53 8.25
CA ILE A 217 -14.03 -12.39 8.41
C ILE A 217 -13.90 -13.30 7.19
N LEU A 218 -12.77 -13.20 6.48
CA LEU A 218 -12.40 -14.10 5.40
C LEU A 218 -11.48 -15.18 5.92
N LEU A 219 -11.87 -16.45 5.76
CA LEU A 219 -11.03 -17.61 6.07
C LEU A 219 -10.47 -18.19 4.77
N ARG A 220 -9.14 -18.17 4.60
CA ARG A 220 -8.50 -18.88 3.49
C ARG A 220 -8.34 -20.35 3.85
N ILE A 221 -9.09 -21.21 3.18
CA ILE A 221 -9.21 -22.64 3.46
C ILE A 221 -8.52 -23.48 2.38
N THR A 222 -7.51 -24.25 2.75
CA THR A 222 -6.69 -25.05 1.81
C THR A 222 -7.30 -26.41 1.45
N ASP A 223 -8.32 -26.86 2.19
CA ASP A 223 -9.01 -28.14 1.96
C ASP A 223 -10.43 -28.09 2.55
N SER A 224 -11.33 -28.94 2.06
CA SER A 224 -12.73 -29.04 2.48
C SER A 224 -12.92 -29.07 4.01
N LEU A 225 -13.89 -28.30 4.52
CA LEU A 225 -14.25 -28.30 5.94
C LEU A 225 -15.33 -29.35 6.24
N PRO A 226 -15.24 -30.05 7.39
CA PRO A 226 -16.33 -30.92 7.86
C PRO A 226 -17.64 -30.14 8.08
N LYS A 227 -18.79 -30.82 7.94
CA LYS A 227 -20.12 -30.18 8.04
C LYS A 227 -20.40 -29.60 9.44
N ASP A 228 -19.94 -30.26 10.49
CA ASP A 228 -20.04 -29.80 11.88
C ASP A 228 -19.23 -28.52 12.14
N VAL A 229 -18.07 -28.39 11.49
CA VAL A 229 -17.26 -27.16 11.53
C VAL A 229 -17.99 -26.02 10.82
N ILE A 230 -18.53 -26.28 9.63
CA ILE A 230 -19.34 -25.30 8.87
C ILE A 230 -20.52 -24.82 9.73
N GLN A 231 -21.27 -25.75 10.34
CA GLN A 231 -22.39 -25.41 11.22
C GLN A 231 -21.95 -24.57 12.42
N SER A 232 -20.79 -24.88 13.02
CA SER A 232 -20.25 -24.12 14.15
C SER A 232 -19.90 -22.69 13.76
N LEU A 233 -19.34 -22.48 12.56
CA LEU A 233 -19.06 -21.16 12.01
C LEU A 233 -20.36 -20.40 11.69
N GLU A 234 -21.39 -21.07 11.15
CA GLU A 234 -22.70 -20.48 10.87
C GLU A 234 -23.43 -20.02 12.14
N ASN A 235 -23.36 -20.82 13.20
CA ASN A 235 -23.94 -20.44 14.49
C ASN A 235 -23.21 -19.23 15.06
N TRP A 236 -21.87 -19.27 15.07
CA TRP A 236 -21.04 -18.19 15.59
C TRP A 236 -21.27 -16.88 14.82
N GLN A 237 -21.31 -16.91 13.49
CA GLN A 237 -21.47 -15.70 12.66
C GLN A 237 -22.82 -15.02 12.94
N THR A 238 -23.86 -15.83 13.19
CA THR A 238 -25.20 -15.35 13.53
C THR A 238 -25.22 -14.70 14.91
N GLU A 239 -24.64 -15.36 15.92
CA GLU A 239 -24.55 -14.84 17.29
C GLU A 239 -23.75 -13.54 17.38
N GLN A 240 -22.67 -13.43 16.61
CA GLN A 240 -21.77 -12.27 16.66
C GLN A 240 -22.17 -11.14 15.71
N ASN A 241 -23.15 -11.35 14.82
CA ASN A 241 -23.54 -10.43 13.75
C ASN A 241 -22.34 -9.99 12.88
N ILE A 242 -21.51 -10.96 12.49
CA ILE A 242 -20.32 -10.80 11.62
C ILE A 242 -20.48 -11.79 10.49
N ASP A 243 -20.20 -11.42 9.24
CA ASP A 243 -20.28 -12.37 8.13
C ASP A 243 -18.95 -13.12 7.95
N ILE A 244 -19.03 -14.43 7.73
CA ILE A 244 -17.87 -15.26 7.41
C ILE A 244 -17.88 -15.59 5.92
N TRP A 245 -16.74 -15.39 5.28
CA TRP A 245 -16.48 -15.80 3.90
C TRP A 245 -15.39 -16.87 3.88
N LEU A 246 -15.51 -17.83 2.98
CA LEU A 246 -14.53 -18.87 2.74
C LEU A 246 -13.85 -18.63 1.39
N GLN A 247 -12.52 -18.70 1.38
CA GLN A 247 -11.72 -18.61 0.16
C GLN A 247 -10.93 -19.90 -0.06
N SER A 248 -11.24 -20.61 -1.14
CA SER A 248 -10.39 -21.67 -1.70
C SER A 248 -9.49 -21.09 -2.81
N ASP A 249 -8.71 -21.91 -3.51
CA ASP A 249 -7.90 -21.40 -4.64
C ASP A 249 -8.75 -20.91 -5.82
N ASN A 250 -9.96 -21.45 -5.98
CA ASN A 250 -10.79 -21.19 -7.16
C ASN A 250 -12.12 -20.50 -6.81
N GLU A 251 -12.45 -20.37 -5.53
CA GLU A 251 -13.78 -19.95 -5.10
C GLU A 251 -13.72 -19.01 -3.90
N LEU A 252 -14.62 -18.05 -3.90
CA LEU A 252 -14.87 -17.13 -2.81
C LEU A 252 -16.38 -17.13 -2.53
N THR A 253 -16.77 -17.69 -1.40
CA THR A 253 -18.18 -17.85 -1.03
C THR A 253 -18.48 -17.32 0.36
N PRO A 254 -19.60 -16.59 0.54
CA PRO A 254 -20.12 -16.34 1.86
C PRO A 254 -20.65 -17.64 2.47
N LEU A 255 -20.51 -17.81 3.78
CA LEU A 255 -20.96 -19.02 4.50
C LEU A 255 -22.50 -19.12 4.53
N ASN A 256 -23.20 -17.99 4.44
CA ASN A 256 -24.65 -17.88 4.29
C ASN A 256 -24.99 -16.96 3.10
N ASN A 257 -26.27 -16.64 2.88
CA ASN A 257 -26.69 -15.61 1.91
C ASN A 257 -26.36 -14.19 2.42
N ALA A 258 -25.11 -13.93 2.81
CA ALA A 258 -24.64 -12.61 3.23
C ALA A 258 -24.86 -11.61 2.09
N SER A 259 -25.29 -10.40 2.45
CA SER A 259 -25.25 -9.28 1.52
C SER A 259 -23.79 -8.97 1.18
N LEU A 260 -23.54 -8.48 -0.04
CA LEU A 260 -22.21 -8.01 -0.40
C LEU A 260 -21.78 -6.89 0.55
N PRO A 261 -20.54 -6.95 1.10
CA PRO A 261 -20.03 -5.86 1.90
C PRO A 261 -19.87 -4.60 1.06
N PHE A 262 -20.06 -3.45 1.68
CA PHE A 262 -19.77 -2.17 1.06
C PHE A 262 -19.06 -1.22 2.00
N ASP A 263 -18.30 -0.33 1.36
CA ASP A 263 -17.80 0.91 1.93
C ASP A 263 -18.65 2.09 1.41
N THR A 264 -18.44 3.29 1.94
CA THR A 264 -19.19 4.48 1.54
C THR A 264 -18.25 5.51 0.89
N SER A 265 -18.66 6.07 -0.24
CA SER A 265 -17.92 7.15 -0.90
C SER A 265 -18.07 8.46 -0.13
N ILE A 266 -17.27 9.47 -0.48
CA ILE A 266 -17.39 10.82 0.08
C ILE A 266 -18.76 11.49 -0.17
N ASP A 267 -19.54 10.99 -1.13
CA ASP A 267 -20.88 11.50 -1.48
C ASP A 267 -22.00 10.65 -0.85
N GLY A 268 -21.67 9.66 -0.03
CA GLY A 268 -22.64 8.74 0.56
C GLY A 268 -23.04 7.57 -0.35
N ASP A 269 -22.41 7.43 -1.51
CA ASP A 269 -22.67 6.34 -2.46
C ASP A 269 -22.09 5.02 -1.95
N LYS A 270 -22.79 3.91 -2.22
CA LYS A 270 -22.32 2.59 -1.79
C LYS A 270 -21.26 2.05 -2.74
N LEU A 271 -20.10 1.68 -2.19
CA LEU A 271 -19.01 1.04 -2.89
C LEU A 271 -18.96 -0.43 -2.47
N TYR A 272 -19.72 -1.27 -3.17
CA TYR A 272 -19.69 -2.71 -2.91
C TYR A 272 -18.38 -3.31 -3.40
N PHE A 273 -17.93 -4.33 -2.70
CA PHE A 273 -16.74 -5.10 -3.03
C PHE A 273 -16.87 -6.54 -2.51
N GLN A 274 -15.93 -7.40 -2.87
CA GLN A 274 -15.80 -8.74 -2.30
C GLN A 274 -14.55 -8.84 -1.42
N PRO A 275 -14.57 -9.62 -0.33
CA PRO A 275 -13.37 -9.87 0.46
C PRO A 275 -12.23 -10.38 -0.41
N GLY A 276 -11.05 -9.77 -0.27
CA GLY A 276 -9.92 -10.02 -1.17
C GLY A 276 -9.72 -8.92 -2.23
N ASP A 277 -10.75 -8.16 -2.59
CA ASP A 277 -10.60 -6.92 -3.37
C ASP A 277 -9.69 -5.92 -2.67
N PHE A 278 -9.02 -5.08 -3.45
CA PHE A 278 -8.26 -3.97 -2.87
C PHE A 278 -9.21 -2.91 -2.29
N LEU A 279 -8.95 -2.54 -1.04
CA LEU A 279 -9.62 -1.47 -0.32
C LEU A 279 -8.55 -0.71 0.45
N GLN A 280 -8.60 0.63 0.42
CA GLN A 280 -7.66 1.45 1.17
C GLN A 280 -7.76 1.13 2.66
N VAL A 281 -6.61 0.86 3.30
CA VAL A 281 -6.59 0.33 4.67
C VAL A 281 -6.99 1.38 5.71
N ASN A 282 -6.83 2.66 5.38
CA ASN A 282 -7.13 3.79 6.25
C ASN A 282 -8.34 4.53 5.68
N GLY A 283 -9.53 4.23 6.20
CA GLY A 283 -10.79 4.77 5.66
C GLY A 283 -10.86 6.30 5.72
N GLY A 284 -10.56 6.88 6.89
CA GLY A 284 -10.62 8.34 7.06
C GLY A 284 -9.61 9.11 6.21
N ILE A 285 -8.44 8.53 5.95
CA ILE A 285 -7.47 9.13 5.02
C ILE A 285 -7.87 8.92 3.57
N ASN A 286 -8.44 7.77 3.23
CA ASN A 286 -8.96 7.53 1.89
C ASN A 286 -10.03 8.57 1.50
N GLU A 287 -10.99 8.85 2.38
CA GLU A 287 -12.03 9.86 2.13
C GLU A 287 -11.41 11.24 1.84
N ARG A 288 -10.44 11.66 2.66
CA ARG A 288 -9.72 12.93 2.46
C ARG A 288 -8.88 12.94 1.19
N MET A 289 -8.26 11.82 0.84
CA MET A 289 -7.46 11.65 -0.38
C MET A 289 -8.35 11.74 -1.63
N VAL A 290 -9.50 11.07 -1.63
CA VAL A 290 -10.49 11.14 -2.70
C VAL A 290 -11.02 12.56 -2.85
N GLN A 291 -11.41 13.22 -1.75
CA GLN A 291 -11.83 14.62 -1.78
C GLN A 291 -10.73 15.52 -2.35
N GLN A 292 -9.48 15.36 -1.90
CA GLN A 292 -8.37 16.17 -2.38
C GLN A 292 -8.10 15.98 -3.88
N ALA A 293 -8.18 14.73 -4.37
CA ALA A 293 -7.99 14.41 -5.77
C ALA A 293 -9.06 15.10 -6.64
N ILE A 294 -10.31 15.09 -6.18
CA ILE A 294 -11.42 15.78 -6.86
C ILE A 294 -11.21 17.29 -6.83
N ASP A 295 -10.80 17.87 -5.70
CA ASP A 295 -10.54 19.31 -5.59
C ASP A 295 -9.38 19.75 -6.51
N TRP A 296 -8.38 18.89 -6.71
CA TRP A 296 -7.25 19.16 -7.59
C TRP A 296 -7.60 18.98 -9.06
N LEU A 297 -8.35 17.92 -9.40
CA LEU A 297 -8.88 17.71 -10.75
C LEU A 297 -9.94 18.75 -11.14
N ALA A 298 -10.67 19.28 -10.16
CA ALA A 298 -11.83 20.18 -10.26
C ALA A 298 -12.67 19.92 -11.53
N PRO A 299 -13.32 18.75 -11.64
CA PRO A 299 -14.07 18.36 -12.82
C PRO A 299 -15.33 19.21 -13.00
N GLU A 300 -15.57 19.63 -14.24
CA GLU A 300 -16.80 20.30 -14.66
C GLU A 300 -17.75 19.36 -15.42
N LYS A 301 -19.04 19.70 -15.45
CA LYS A 301 -20.10 18.94 -16.15
C LYS A 301 -19.94 18.85 -17.67
N THR A 302 -18.98 19.58 -18.23
CA THR A 302 -18.62 19.58 -19.64
C THR A 302 -17.45 18.64 -19.95
N GLN A 303 -16.69 18.23 -18.93
CA GLN A 303 -15.41 17.56 -19.07
C GLN A 303 -15.52 16.04 -18.93
N ARG A 304 -14.70 15.33 -19.71
CA ARG A 304 -14.58 13.87 -19.64
C ARG A 304 -13.38 13.48 -18.78
N VAL A 305 -13.52 12.41 -18.00
CA VAL A 305 -12.47 11.92 -17.10
C VAL A 305 -12.10 10.48 -17.41
N TYR A 306 -10.81 10.17 -17.42
CA TYR A 306 -10.32 8.80 -17.33
C TYR A 306 -9.84 8.54 -15.90
N ASP A 307 -10.28 7.43 -15.33
CA ASP A 307 -9.79 6.92 -14.04
C ASP A 307 -9.05 5.60 -14.32
N PHE A 308 -7.72 5.63 -14.29
CA PHE A 308 -6.87 4.47 -14.54
C PHE A 308 -6.55 3.75 -13.24
N PHE A 309 -6.53 2.42 -13.28
CA PHE A 309 -6.38 1.56 -12.10
C PHE A 309 -7.55 1.76 -11.12
N ALA A 310 -8.76 1.86 -11.68
CA ALA A 310 -9.94 2.33 -10.95
C ALA A 310 -10.40 1.40 -9.81
N GLY A 311 -9.97 0.13 -9.80
CA GLY A 311 -10.38 -0.85 -8.83
C GLY A 311 -11.91 -1.03 -8.79
N ILE A 312 -12.50 -0.77 -7.63
CA ILE A 312 -13.96 -0.82 -7.40
C ILE A 312 -14.67 0.53 -7.60
N GLY A 313 -13.96 1.55 -8.08
CA GLY A 313 -14.50 2.88 -8.37
C GLY A 313 -14.35 3.91 -7.24
N ASN A 314 -13.28 3.80 -6.43
CA ASN A 314 -13.02 4.69 -5.28
C ASN A 314 -13.00 6.18 -5.69
N PHE A 315 -12.35 6.51 -6.81
CA PHE A 315 -12.38 7.85 -7.40
C PHE A 315 -13.48 7.98 -8.45
N SER A 316 -13.70 6.93 -9.27
CA SER A 316 -14.64 6.93 -10.39
C SER A 316 -16.05 7.37 -10.00
N ILE A 317 -16.57 6.87 -8.88
CA ILE A 317 -17.95 7.11 -8.42
C ILE A 317 -18.14 8.59 -8.04
N PRO A 318 -17.32 9.18 -7.15
CA PRO A 318 -17.35 10.63 -6.90
C PRO A 318 -17.08 11.51 -8.12
N LEU A 319 -16.19 11.09 -9.04
CA LEU A 319 -15.92 11.83 -10.27
C LEU A 319 -17.16 11.88 -11.17
N ALA A 320 -17.92 10.79 -11.27
CA ALA A 320 -19.13 10.71 -12.07
C ALA A 320 -20.24 11.64 -11.57
N ARG A 321 -20.29 11.91 -10.27
CA ARG A 321 -21.19 12.93 -9.69
C ARG A 321 -20.90 14.34 -10.17
N ARG A 322 -19.70 14.63 -10.72
CA ARG A 322 -19.23 15.99 -11.03
C ARG A 322 -18.91 16.21 -12.52
N ALA A 323 -18.44 15.19 -13.23
CA ALA A 323 -18.02 15.26 -14.62
C ALA A 323 -19.17 15.05 -15.63
N LYS A 324 -18.89 15.31 -16.92
CA LYS A 324 -19.76 14.92 -18.05
C LYS A 324 -19.87 13.40 -18.15
N SER A 325 -18.72 12.73 -18.16
CA SER A 325 -18.61 11.28 -18.24
C SER A 325 -17.28 10.81 -17.65
N VAL A 326 -17.29 9.61 -17.07
CA VAL A 326 -16.09 8.95 -16.53
C VAL A 326 -15.93 7.58 -17.18
N LEU A 327 -14.72 7.29 -17.65
CA LEU A 327 -14.30 5.94 -18.05
C LEU A 327 -13.34 5.40 -16.99
N ALA A 328 -13.77 4.38 -16.27
CA ALA A 328 -12.96 3.65 -15.31
C ALA A 328 -12.23 2.50 -16.01
N VAL A 329 -10.89 2.48 -15.99
CA VAL A 329 -10.06 1.45 -16.62
C VAL A 329 -9.39 0.61 -15.55
N GLU A 330 -9.60 -0.70 -15.58
CA GLU A 330 -9.14 -1.64 -14.57
C GLU A 330 -8.58 -2.92 -15.20
N GLY A 331 -7.46 -3.44 -14.70
CA GLY A 331 -6.83 -4.65 -15.23
C GLY A 331 -7.50 -5.94 -14.77
N VAL A 332 -8.15 -5.93 -13.61
CA VAL A 332 -8.87 -7.07 -13.05
C VAL A 332 -10.34 -7.01 -13.50
N TYR A 333 -10.70 -7.89 -14.44
CA TYR A 333 -12.07 -7.97 -15.00
C TYR A 333 -13.16 -7.92 -13.92
N ARG A 334 -13.04 -8.73 -12.86
CA ARG A 334 -14.03 -8.77 -11.77
C ARG A 334 -14.22 -7.41 -11.06
N MET A 335 -13.15 -6.64 -10.89
CA MET A 335 -13.21 -5.31 -10.27
C MET A 335 -13.81 -4.27 -11.25
N ALA A 336 -13.53 -4.39 -12.54
CA ALA A 336 -14.19 -3.59 -13.57
C ALA A 336 -15.72 -3.85 -13.63
N GLU A 337 -16.14 -5.11 -13.51
CA GLU A 337 -17.55 -5.49 -13.35
C GLU A 337 -18.14 -4.90 -12.07
N GLN A 338 -17.42 -5.00 -10.94
CA GLN A 338 -17.86 -4.43 -9.66
C GLN A 338 -18.03 -2.91 -9.73
N THR A 339 -17.15 -2.19 -10.43
CA THR A 339 -17.28 -0.75 -10.67
C THR A 339 -18.56 -0.43 -11.45
N ARG A 340 -18.91 -1.25 -12.46
CA ARG A 340 -20.17 -1.09 -13.21
C ARG A 340 -21.39 -1.32 -12.32
N ASN A 341 -21.37 -2.38 -11.52
CA ASN A 341 -22.45 -2.67 -10.57
C ASN A 341 -22.61 -1.55 -9.53
N ASN A 342 -21.50 -0.96 -9.08
CA ASN A 342 -21.52 0.21 -8.20
C ASN A 342 -22.10 1.42 -8.93
N ALA A 343 -21.78 1.66 -10.20
CA ALA A 343 -22.37 2.73 -10.99
C ALA A 343 -23.90 2.58 -11.10
N GLU A 344 -24.38 1.39 -11.47
CA GLU A 344 -25.80 1.07 -11.57
C GLU A 344 -26.53 1.24 -10.24
N THR A 345 -25.97 0.70 -9.16
CA THR A 345 -26.56 0.78 -7.81
C THR A 345 -26.70 2.22 -7.34
N ASN A 346 -25.77 3.09 -7.71
CA ASN A 346 -25.80 4.51 -7.37
C ASN A 346 -26.46 5.39 -8.46
N SER A 347 -27.11 4.79 -9.46
CA SER A 347 -27.81 5.49 -10.55
C SER A 347 -26.90 6.43 -11.36
N LEU A 348 -25.65 6.05 -11.59
CA LEU A 348 -24.65 6.80 -12.35
C LEU A 348 -24.60 6.32 -13.80
N THR A 349 -25.42 6.93 -14.65
CA THR A 349 -25.50 6.58 -16.09
C THR A 349 -24.35 7.13 -16.93
N ASN A 350 -23.50 7.98 -16.35
CA ASN A 350 -22.36 8.62 -17.01
C ASN A 350 -21.00 8.01 -16.60
N LEU A 351 -21.01 6.88 -15.90
CA LEU A 351 -19.82 6.10 -15.56
C LEU A 351 -19.84 4.77 -16.32
N SER A 352 -18.82 4.54 -17.14
CA SER A 352 -18.57 3.25 -17.78
C SER A 352 -17.28 2.61 -17.27
N SER A 353 -17.18 1.29 -17.33
CA SER A 353 -15.98 0.54 -16.98
C SER A 353 -15.40 -0.22 -18.17
N LEU A 354 -14.08 -0.28 -18.26
CA LEU A 354 -13.31 -1.02 -19.24
C LEU A 354 -12.31 -1.92 -18.51
N ALA A 355 -12.43 -3.23 -18.74
CA ALA A 355 -11.42 -4.19 -18.32
C ALA A 355 -10.31 -4.26 -19.39
N ALA A 356 -9.10 -3.80 -19.08
CA ALA A 356 -8.00 -3.76 -20.04
C ALA A 356 -6.62 -3.87 -19.37
N GLU A 357 -5.65 -4.45 -20.08
CA GLU A 357 -4.25 -4.50 -19.67
C GLU A 357 -3.62 -3.11 -19.81
N LEU A 358 -3.44 -2.40 -18.69
CA LEU A 358 -2.96 -1.02 -18.69
C LEU A 358 -1.51 -0.87 -19.19
N ASN A 359 -0.73 -1.95 -19.24
CA ASN A 359 0.61 -1.92 -19.83
C ASN A 359 0.59 -1.74 -21.36
N ASP A 360 -0.46 -2.24 -22.03
CA ASP A 360 -0.59 -2.24 -23.50
C ASP A 360 -1.76 -1.37 -24.00
N ILE A 361 -2.40 -0.59 -23.11
CA ILE A 361 -3.57 0.24 -23.43
C ILE A 361 -3.32 1.23 -24.57
N THR A 362 -4.30 1.35 -25.47
CA THR A 362 -4.25 2.22 -26.64
C THR A 362 -5.35 3.29 -26.62
N ALA A 363 -5.12 4.39 -27.33
CA ALA A 363 -6.12 5.47 -27.45
C ALA A 363 -7.43 4.99 -28.12
N SER A 364 -7.35 3.99 -29.02
CA SER A 364 -8.53 3.40 -29.66
C SER A 364 -9.44 2.68 -28.68
N GLU A 365 -8.89 2.04 -27.65
CA GLU A 365 -9.67 1.36 -26.61
C GLU A 365 -10.39 2.35 -25.69
N LEU A 366 -9.82 3.54 -25.49
CA LEU A 366 -10.39 4.58 -24.63
C LEU A 366 -11.46 5.44 -25.31
N GLY A 367 -11.53 5.40 -26.65
CA GLY A 367 -12.49 6.15 -27.44
C GLY A 367 -12.22 7.65 -27.46
N GLU A 368 -13.21 8.46 -27.07
CA GLU A 368 -13.09 9.92 -27.08
C GLU A 368 -12.10 10.41 -26.01
N PRO A 369 -11.16 11.32 -26.34
CA PRO A 369 -10.20 11.87 -25.40
C PRO A 369 -10.83 12.46 -24.13
N ALA A 370 -10.12 12.35 -23.02
CA ALA A 370 -10.52 12.94 -21.75
C ALA A 370 -9.76 14.25 -21.44
N ASP A 371 -10.45 15.18 -20.80
CA ASP A 371 -9.90 16.44 -20.31
C ASP A 371 -9.05 16.25 -19.04
N LEU A 372 -9.35 15.21 -18.26
CA LEU A 372 -8.82 15.02 -16.91
C LEU A 372 -8.47 13.55 -16.69
N TRP A 373 -7.30 13.26 -16.12
CA TRP A 373 -6.90 11.89 -15.78
C TRP A 373 -6.67 11.74 -14.27
N CYS A 374 -7.21 10.67 -13.69
CA CYS A 374 -6.91 10.18 -12.35
C CYS A 374 -6.14 8.86 -12.47
N LEU A 375 -5.06 8.70 -11.70
CA LEU A 375 -4.24 7.49 -11.68
C LEU A 375 -3.96 7.08 -10.23
N ASP A 376 -4.22 5.82 -9.89
CA ASP A 376 -3.82 5.19 -8.61
C ASP A 376 -3.19 3.80 -8.83
N PRO A 377 -2.01 3.72 -9.48
CA PRO A 377 -1.39 2.44 -9.81
C PRO A 377 -0.80 1.73 -8.59
N ALA A 378 -0.59 0.42 -8.75
CA ALA A 378 0.24 -0.35 -7.86
C ALA A 378 1.73 0.08 -7.92
N ARG A 379 2.57 -0.53 -7.08
CA ARG A 379 4.00 -0.20 -6.94
C ARG A 379 4.82 -0.11 -8.25
N PRO A 380 4.57 -0.92 -9.30
CA PRO A 380 5.30 -0.77 -10.58
C PRO A 380 5.12 0.58 -11.28
N GLY A 381 4.13 1.38 -10.88
CA GLY A 381 3.75 2.65 -11.51
C GLY A 381 2.90 2.43 -12.77
N ALA A 382 2.82 3.44 -13.62
CA ALA A 382 1.88 3.53 -14.73
C ALA A 382 2.58 3.58 -16.11
N GLU A 383 3.59 2.72 -16.33
CA GLU A 383 4.45 2.76 -17.52
C GLU A 383 3.67 2.69 -18.85
N GLY A 384 2.65 1.83 -18.94
CA GLY A 384 1.78 1.75 -20.13
C GLY A 384 0.97 3.03 -20.36
N VAL A 385 0.41 3.62 -19.30
CA VAL A 385 -0.30 4.91 -19.38
C VAL A 385 0.66 6.05 -19.75
N MET A 386 1.89 6.04 -19.26
CA MET A 386 2.93 7.00 -19.67
C MET A 386 3.28 6.83 -21.16
N THR A 387 3.32 5.60 -21.65
CA THR A 387 3.54 5.28 -23.06
C THR A 387 2.39 5.74 -23.94
N LEU A 388 1.14 5.54 -23.49
CA LEU A 388 -0.05 6.11 -24.12
C LEU A 388 0.04 7.63 -24.20
N LEU A 389 0.30 8.32 -23.07
CA LEU A 389 0.37 9.77 -23.00
C LEU A 389 1.41 10.37 -23.97
N LYS A 390 2.59 9.72 -24.09
CA LYS A 390 3.63 10.10 -25.06
C LYS A 390 3.16 10.00 -26.52
N LYS A 391 2.31 9.02 -26.84
CA LYS A 391 1.77 8.79 -28.19
C LYS A 391 0.62 9.73 -28.55
N LEU A 392 -0.06 10.31 -27.56
CA LEU A 392 -1.16 11.26 -27.82
C LEU A 392 -0.66 12.56 -28.45
N LYS A 393 -1.43 13.06 -29.40
CA LYS A 393 -1.23 14.41 -29.95
C LYS A 393 -1.48 15.45 -28.84
N PRO A 394 -0.82 16.63 -28.89
CA PRO A 394 -0.96 17.67 -27.86
C PRO A 394 -2.41 18.01 -27.50
N GLU A 395 -3.27 18.13 -28.50
CA GLU A 395 -4.71 18.42 -28.37
C GLU A 395 -5.53 17.30 -27.70
N GLN A 396 -5.03 16.06 -27.70
CA GLN A 396 -5.66 14.90 -27.05
C GLN A 396 -5.17 14.68 -25.62
N ARG A 397 -4.10 15.35 -25.19
CA ARG A 397 -3.56 15.22 -23.85
C ARG A 397 -4.52 15.88 -22.83
N PRO A 398 -4.65 15.35 -21.62
CA PRO A 398 -5.50 15.97 -20.61
C PRO A 398 -5.00 17.37 -20.23
N LYS A 399 -5.88 18.20 -19.68
CA LYS A 399 -5.51 19.49 -19.09
C LYS A 399 -4.90 19.32 -17.71
N ARG A 400 -5.40 18.35 -16.94
CA ARG A 400 -4.90 18.02 -15.59
C ARG A 400 -4.79 16.52 -15.38
N ILE A 401 -3.76 16.14 -14.64
CA ILE A 401 -3.52 14.78 -14.20
C ILE A 401 -3.37 14.81 -12.68
N VAL A 402 -4.16 14.01 -11.96
CA VAL A 402 -3.87 13.69 -10.56
C VAL A 402 -3.34 12.27 -10.51
N TYR A 403 -2.17 12.12 -9.90
CA TYR A 403 -1.47 10.85 -9.73
C TYR A 403 -1.31 10.60 -8.23
N VAL A 404 -1.93 9.53 -7.73
CA VAL A 404 -1.78 8.98 -6.38
C VAL A 404 -0.82 7.79 -6.45
N SER A 405 0.16 7.69 -5.55
CA SER A 405 1.14 6.61 -5.59
C SER A 405 1.67 6.21 -4.22
N CYS A 406 1.71 4.90 -4.00
CA CYS A 406 2.34 4.25 -2.85
C CYS A 406 3.85 3.95 -3.03
N ALA A 407 4.42 4.32 -4.19
CA ALA A 407 5.80 4.02 -4.57
C ALA A 407 6.48 5.31 -5.12
N PRO A 408 7.22 6.03 -4.26
CA PRO A 408 7.74 7.35 -4.63
C PRO A 408 8.80 7.30 -5.75
N ASP A 409 9.49 6.17 -5.94
CA ASP A 409 10.49 5.98 -6.98
C ASP A 409 9.87 5.81 -8.38
N THR A 410 8.82 5.00 -8.50
CA THR A 410 8.08 4.85 -9.77
C THR A 410 7.22 6.08 -10.07
N LEU A 411 6.68 6.75 -9.05
CA LEU A 411 6.07 8.07 -9.19
C LEU A 411 7.05 9.08 -9.78
N ALA A 412 8.27 9.19 -9.22
CA ALA A 412 9.27 10.14 -9.71
C ALA A 412 9.65 9.89 -11.18
N ARG A 413 9.80 8.61 -11.58
CA ARG A 413 10.02 8.20 -12.98
C ARG A 413 8.88 8.65 -13.90
N ASP A 414 7.64 8.39 -13.49
CA ASP A 414 6.46 8.67 -14.31
C ASP A 414 6.22 10.18 -14.42
N VAL A 415 6.33 10.91 -13.30
CA VAL A 415 6.26 12.38 -13.27
C VAL A 415 7.35 13.00 -14.14
N ALA A 416 8.60 12.50 -14.09
CA ALA A 416 9.68 12.93 -14.97
C ALA A 416 9.32 12.74 -16.46
N THR A 417 8.61 11.66 -16.78
CA THR A 417 8.10 11.44 -18.15
C THR A 417 7.07 12.50 -18.54
N ILE A 418 6.13 12.85 -17.66
CA ILE A 418 5.07 13.83 -17.94
C ILE A 418 5.64 15.24 -18.09
N VAL A 419 6.48 15.70 -17.13
CA VAL A 419 7.12 17.02 -17.19
C VAL A 419 8.20 17.09 -18.27
N GLY A 420 8.65 15.95 -18.80
CA GLY A 420 9.54 15.88 -19.96
C GLY A 420 8.84 16.04 -21.31
N LEU A 421 7.50 15.99 -21.36
CA LEU A 421 6.74 16.12 -22.61
C LEU A 421 6.87 17.52 -23.19
N LYS A 422 7.03 17.59 -24.52
CA LYS A 422 7.25 18.84 -25.25
C LYS A 422 6.50 18.81 -26.59
N SER A 423 5.59 19.75 -26.79
CA SER A 423 4.92 20.00 -28.08
C SER A 423 5.73 20.95 -28.96
N ASN A 424 6.58 21.78 -28.35
CA ASN A 424 7.54 22.65 -29.02
C ASN A 424 8.96 22.40 -28.48
N LYS A 425 10.02 22.88 -29.15
CA LYS A 425 11.41 22.57 -28.75
C LYS A 425 11.89 23.28 -27.47
N LYS A 426 11.12 24.20 -26.88
CA LYS A 426 11.64 25.15 -25.87
C LYS A 426 11.12 24.92 -24.46
N THR A 427 9.87 24.51 -24.26
CA THR A 427 9.25 24.41 -22.92
C THR A 427 8.55 23.08 -22.72
N SER A 428 8.46 22.64 -21.46
CA SER A 428 7.61 21.50 -21.10
C SER A 428 6.13 21.84 -21.29
N ASP A 429 5.36 20.84 -21.70
CA ASP A 429 3.90 20.93 -21.79
C ASP A 429 3.23 20.77 -20.44
N TYR A 430 3.89 20.25 -19.39
CA TYR A 430 3.30 20.03 -18.08
C TYR A 430 4.20 20.56 -16.97
N ARG A 431 3.56 21.07 -15.92
CA ARG A 431 4.22 21.43 -14.66
C ARG A 431 3.50 20.77 -13.49
N ILE A 432 4.23 20.50 -12.42
CA ILE A 432 3.61 20.14 -11.14
C ILE A 432 2.96 21.42 -10.60
N SER A 433 1.65 21.38 -10.35
CA SER A 433 0.93 22.50 -9.73
C SER A 433 0.70 22.28 -8.24
N LYS A 434 0.61 21.02 -7.78
CA LYS A 434 0.42 20.65 -6.37
C LYS A 434 1.10 19.33 -6.06
N LEU A 435 1.65 19.21 -4.86
CA LEU A 435 2.27 17.99 -4.32
C LEU A 435 1.93 17.84 -2.84
N CYS A 436 1.51 16.68 -2.37
CA CYS A 436 1.45 16.40 -0.94
C CYS A 436 1.76 14.94 -0.64
N THR A 437 2.21 14.68 0.59
CA THR A 437 2.25 13.33 1.15
C THR A 437 0.91 13.02 1.80
N VAL A 438 0.55 11.74 1.74
CA VAL A 438 -0.63 11.18 2.38
C VAL A 438 -0.13 10.17 3.41
N ASP A 439 -0.43 10.39 4.69
CA ASP A 439 -0.01 9.47 5.74
C ASP A 439 -1.00 8.30 5.84
N MET A 440 -1.06 7.50 4.76
CA MET A 440 -1.93 6.33 4.64
C MET A 440 -1.54 5.22 5.64
N PHE A 441 -0.24 5.14 5.95
CA PHE A 441 0.33 4.13 6.85
C PHE A 441 1.28 4.76 7.89
N PRO A 442 0.75 5.48 8.89
CA PRO A 442 1.53 5.94 10.03
C PRO A 442 2.28 4.77 10.69
N GLN A 443 3.40 5.05 11.36
CA GLN A 443 4.25 4.04 12.02
C GLN A 443 5.00 3.08 11.08
N THR A 444 4.92 3.32 9.77
CA THR A 444 5.63 2.54 8.75
C THR A 444 6.43 3.45 7.82
N HIS A 445 7.43 2.88 7.16
CA HIS A 445 8.18 3.55 6.09
C HIS A 445 7.37 3.85 4.83
N HIS A 446 6.15 3.31 4.67
CA HIS A 446 5.39 3.49 3.44
C HIS A 446 5.05 4.97 3.20
N ILE A 447 5.22 5.39 1.95
CA ILE A 447 5.05 6.76 1.50
C ILE A 447 3.97 6.75 0.43
N GLU A 448 2.83 7.36 0.75
CA GLU A 448 1.79 7.65 -0.23
C GLU A 448 1.94 9.12 -0.62
N THR A 449 1.86 9.42 -1.91
CA THR A 449 2.07 10.78 -2.44
C THR A 449 1.03 11.09 -3.51
N MET A 450 0.51 12.31 -3.48
CA MET A 450 -0.38 12.84 -4.52
C MET A 450 0.32 13.97 -5.27
N VAL A 451 0.22 13.94 -6.60
CA VAL A 451 0.74 14.98 -7.49
C VAL A 451 -0.37 15.45 -8.41
N CYS A 452 -0.55 16.76 -8.52
CA CYS A 452 -1.34 17.37 -9.59
C CYS A 452 -0.39 17.96 -10.63
N LEU A 453 -0.57 17.54 -11.89
CA LEU A 453 0.13 18.10 -13.03
C LEU A 453 -0.87 18.86 -13.91
N GLU A 454 -0.48 20.07 -14.30
CA GLU A 454 -1.26 20.94 -15.17
C GLU A 454 -0.52 21.12 -16.48
N ARG A 455 -1.26 21.05 -17.59
CA ARG A 455 -0.72 21.39 -18.89
C ARG A 455 -0.43 22.89 -18.92
N ALA A 456 0.82 23.27 -19.21
CA ALA A 456 1.21 24.65 -19.44
C ALA A 456 0.40 25.20 -20.63
N SER A 457 -0.30 26.31 -20.41
CA SER A 457 -1.15 26.99 -21.39
C SER A 457 -0.36 27.60 -22.52
#